data_AF-A0A7C5B7Z1-F1
#
_entry.id   AF-A0A7C5B7Z1-F1
#
_cell.length_a   1.000
_cell.length_b   1.000
_cell.length_c   1.000
_cell.angle_alpha   90.00
_cell.angle_beta   90.00
_cell.angle_gamma   90.00
#
_symmetry.space_group_name_H-M   'P 1'
#
loop_
_entity.id
_entity.type
_entity.pdbx_description
1 polymer ?
#
loop_
_entity_poly.entity_id
_entity_poly.type
_entity_poly.pdbx_seq_one_letter_code
_entity_poly.pdbx_strand_id
1 'polypeptide(L)'
;MVEVVIDEKIDEKLRKFKKVYDAVMGEESRYEEYVNLVITLGLEKMIRDAIPEGKEWETLECAFSKDFSFMSDLIAEIYNKGNSISEEEREESKEKIRKYIL
;
A
#
# COMPACT_ATOMS: atom_id res chain seq x y z
N MET A 1 -15.40 13.25 -8.95
CA MET A 1 -15.23 12.77 -7.57
C MET A 1 -15.44 11.28 -7.60
N VAL A 2 -14.49 10.51 -7.09
CA VAL A 2 -14.66 9.07 -6.87
C VAL A 2 -15.05 8.91 -5.41
N GLU A 3 -16.21 8.32 -5.14
CA GLU A 3 -16.60 7.95 -3.77
C GLU A 3 -16.10 6.55 -3.47
N VAL A 4 -15.39 6.41 -2.35
CA VAL A 4 -14.95 5.12 -1.81
C VAL A 4 -15.75 4.85 -0.55
N VAL A 5 -16.47 3.73 -0.52
CA VAL A 5 -17.22 3.30 0.67
C VAL A 5 -16.28 2.52 1.57
N ILE A 6 -16.06 3.05 2.78
CA ILE A 6 -15.28 2.38 3.83
C ILE A 6 -16.26 1.67 4.77
N ASP A 7 -15.94 0.42 5.13
CA ASP A 7 -16.70 -0.35 6.12
C ASP A 7 -16.75 0.40 7.47
N GLU A 8 -17.92 0.38 8.12
CA GLU A 8 -18.16 1.11 9.37
C GLU A 8 -17.16 0.74 10.47
N LYS A 9 -16.77 -0.55 10.57
CA LYS A 9 -15.78 -0.97 11.58
C LYS A 9 -14.39 -0.46 11.26
N ILE A 10 -14.05 -0.31 9.98
CA ILE A 10 -12.76 0.26 9.55
C ILE A 10 -12.75 1.76 9.83
N ASP A 11 -13.81 2.49 9.50
CA ASP A 11 -13.97 3.91 9.82
C ASP A 11 -13.85 4.15 11.33
N GLU A 12 -14.52 3.33 12.16
CA GLU A 12 -14.43 3.42 13.62
C GLU A 12 -13.00 3.19 14.13
N LYS A 13 -12.30 2.18 13.60
CA LYS A 13 -10.89 1.92 13.93
C LYS A 13 -10.01 3.12 13.55
N LEU A 14 -10.18 3.66 12.35
CA LEU A 14 -9.44 4.83 11.87
C LEU A 14 -9.66 6.03 12.78
N ARG A 15 -10.91 6.31 13.18
CA ARG A 15 -11.25 7.41 14.11
C ARG A 15 -10.60 7.23 15.47
N LYS A 16 -10.61 6.01 16.01
CA LYS A 16 -9.99 5.69 17.30
C LYS A 16 -8.47 5.79 17.25
N PHE A 17 -7.85 5.28 16.18
CA PHE A 17 -6.41 5.27 16.02
C PHE A 17 -5.82 6.65 15.72
N LYS A 18 -6.60 7.57 15.13
CA LYS A 18 -6.18 8.97 14.90
C LYS A 18 -5.60 9.62 16.15
N LYS A 19 -6.11 9.29 17.35
CA LYS A 19 -5.58 9.78 18.62
C LYS A 19 -4.09 9.44 18.83
N VAL A 20 -3.67 8.26 18.38
CA VAL A 20 -2.26 7.84 18.42
C VAL A 20 -1.46 8.65 17.43
N TYR A 21 -1.97 8.82 16.21
CA TYR A 21 -1.34 9.64 15.18
C TYR A 21 -1.16 11.09 15.61
N ASP A 22 -2.21 11.76 16.08
CA ASP A 22 -2.15 13.14 16.56
C ASP A 22 -1.18 13.30 17.73
N ALA A 23 -1.13 12.32 18.65
CA ALA A 23 -0.17 12.31 19.75
C ALA A 23 1.29 12.20 19.27
N VAL A 24 1.54 11.46 18.19
CA VAL A 24 2.87 11.34 17.58
C VAL A 24 3.25 12.61 16.82
N MET A 25 2.32 13.20 16.09
CA MET A 25 2.54 14.43 15.32
C MET A 25 2.62 15.68 16.19
N GLY A 26 2.05 15.63 17.40
CA GLY A 26 2.01 16.76 18.33
C GLY A 26 0.96 17.81 17.97
N GLU A 27 0.09 17.53 16.99
CA GLU A 27 -0.98 18.42 16.53
C GLU A 27 -2.21 17.62 16.09
N GLU A 28 -3.39 18.25 16.12
CA GLU A 28 -4.62 17.65 15.61
C GLU A 28 -4.68 17.79 14.09
N SER A 29 -4.67 16.65 13.40
CA SER A 29 -4.88 16.59 11.95
C SER A 29 -6.37 16.60 11.57
N ARG A 30 -6.71 16.92 10.31
CA ARG A 30 -8.06 16.64 9.81
C ARG A 30 -8.23 15.14 9.56
N TYR A 31 -9.44 14.62 9.80
CA TYR A 31 -9.70 13.19 9.59
C TYR A 31 -9.41 12.76 8.15
N GLU A 32 -9.81 13.57 7.17
CA GLU A 32 -9.58 13.27 5.75
C GLU A 32 -8.07 13.19 5.41
N GLU A 33 -7.26 14.09 5.95
CA GLU A 33 -5.81 14.13 5.72
C GLU A 33 -5.13 12.91 6.33
N TYR A 34 -5.52 12.56 7.56
CA TYR A 34 -5.06 11.34 8.23
C TYR A 34 -5.45 10.08 7.45
N VAL A 35 -6.70 9.97 6.97
CA VAL A 35 -7.15 8.81 6.18
C VAL A 35 -6.38 8.70 4.87
N ASN A 36 -6.17 9.81 4.16
CA ASN A 36 -5.37 9.83 2.94
C ASN A 36 -3.93 9.35 3.20
N LEU A 37 -3.31 9.81 4.29
CA LEU A 37 -1.98 9.35 4.68
C LEU A 37 -1.94 7.85 4.97
N VAL A 38 -2.91 7.33 5.74
CA VAL A 38 -2.99 5.89 6.05
C VAL A 38 -3.14 5.06 4.77
N ILE A 39 -3.98 5.50 3.83
CA ILE A 39 -4.17 4.82 2.55
C ILE A 39 -2.87 4.84 1.74
N THR A 40 -2.21 6.00 1.62
CA THR A 40 -0.94 6.13 0.89
C THR A 40 0.13 5.20 1.47
N LEU A 41 0.33 5.22 2.79
CA LEU A 41 1.29 4.34 3.46
C LEU A 41 0.94 2.86 3.29
N GLY A 42 -0.34 2.52 3.29
CA GLY A 42 -0.82 1.16 3.03
C GLY A 42 -0.45 0.69 1.62
N LEU A 43 -0.71 1.53 0.60
CA LEU A 43 -0.36 1.24 -0.79
C LEU A 43 1.15 1.08 -0.99
N GLU A 44 1.95 2.03 -0.47
CA GLU A 44 3.41 1.97 -0.54
C GLU A 44 3.95 0.69 0.12
N LYS A 45 3.41 0.33 1.28
CA LYS A 45 3.79 -0.90 1.99
C LYS A 45 3.41 -2.16 1.22
N MET A 46 2.22 -2.22 0.63
CA MET A 46 1.80 -3.36 -0.19
C MET A 46 2.71 -3.55 -1.40
N ILE A 47 3.12 -2.45 -2.05
CA ILE A 47 4.05 -2.49 -3.18
C ILE A 47 5.44 -2.94 -2.71
N ARG A 48 5.93 -2.40 -1.58
CA ARG A 48 7.22 -2.79 -1.00
C ARG A 48 7.26 -4.27 -0.60
N ASP A 49 6.17 -4.79 -0.06
CA ASP A 49 6.10 -6.21 0.32
C ASP A 49 6.00 -7.14 -0.90
N ALA A 50 5.53 -6.61 -2.05
CA ALA A 50 5.41 -7.35 -3.31
C ALA A 50 6.69 -7.34 -4.17
N ILE A 51 7.57 -6.35 -3.99
CA ILE A 51 8.83 -6.23 -4.74
C ILE A 51 10.01 -6.58 -3.81
N PRO A 52 10.97 -7.42 -4.23
CA PRO A 52 12.14 -7.73 -3.41
C PRO A 52 12.98 -6.49 -3.04
N GLU A 53 13.58 -6.53 -1.85
CA GLU A 53 14.40 -5.44 -1.29
C GLU A 53 15.70 -5.21 -2.10
N GLY A 54 16.20 -3.97 -2.17
CA GLY A 54 17.47 -3.63 -2.85
C GLY A 54 17.50 -2.22 -3.45
N LYS A 55 18.57 -1.87 -4.18
CA LYS A 55 18.69 -0.60 -4.94
C LYS A 55 17.63 -0.47 -6.04
N GLU A 56 17.10 -1.62 -6.46
CA GLU A 56 15.99 -1.76 -7.37
C GLU A 56 14.73 -1.08 -6.82
N TRP A 57 14.53 -1.08 -5.50
CA TRP A 57 13.40 -0.39 -4.86
C TRP A 57 13.45 1.12 -5.04
N GLU A 58 14.60 1.77 -4.82
CA GLU A 58 14.76 3.23 -4.97
C GLU A 58 14.45 3.67 -6.41
N THR A 59 14.81 2.83 -7.39
CA THR A 59 14.53 3.07 -8.81
C THR A 59 13.03 2.92 -9.09
N LEU A 60 12.39 1.90 -8.52
CA LEU A 60 10.96 1.65 -8.68
C LEU A 60 10.12 2.72 -7.96
N GLU A 61 10.50 3.13 -6.75
CA GLU A 61 9.87 4.24 -6.00
C GLU A 61 9.92 5.56 -6.78
N CYS A 62 11.08 5.88 -7.37
CA CYS A 62 11.23 7.04 -8.25
C CYS A 62 10.37 6.92 -9.52
N ALA A 63 10.18 5.72 -10.07
CA ALA A 63 9.29 5.50 -11.20
C ALA A 63 7.80 5.59 -10.79
N PHE A 64 7.41 5.06 -9.63
CA PHE A 64 6.06 5.12 -9.08
C PHE A 64 5.59 6.54 -8.79
N SER A 65 6.46 7.38 -8.25
CA SER A 65 6.14 8.79 -7.99
C SER A 65 5.90 9.62 -9.27
N LYS A 66 6.35 9.13 -10.43
CA LYS A 66 6.18 9.80 -11.72
C LYS A 66 4.98 9.32 -12.52
N ASP A 67 4.68 8.03 -12.49
CA ASP A 67 3.51 7.44 -13.17
C ASP A 67 3.01 6.20 -12.44
N PHE A 68 2.09 6.42 -11.51
CA PHE A 68 1.53 5.37 -10.68
C PHE A 68 0.73 4.34 -11.49
N SER A 69 0.00 4.78 -12.51
CA SER A 69 -0.85 3.89 -13.32
C SER A 69 0.00 2.92 -14.14
N PHE A 70 0.99 3.45 -14.87
CA PHE A 70 1.89 2.62 -15.67
C PHE A 70 2.65 1.61 -14.80
N MET A 71 3.12 2.04 -13.63
CA MET A 71 3.88 1.16 -12.74
C MET A 71 3.01 0.08 -12.08
N SER A 72 1.78 0.40 -11.68
CA SER A 72 0.83 -0.62 -11.20
C SER A 72 0.53 -1.66 -12.29
N ASP A 73 0.31 -1.22 -13.52
CA ASP A 73 0.06 -2.11 -14.66
C ASP A 73 1.29 -2.98 -14.97
N LEU A 74 2.49 -2.39 -14.97
CA LEU A 74 3.74 -3.11 -15.19
C LEU A 74 4.03 -4.14 -14.10
N ILE A 75 3.80 -3.83 -12.82
CA ILE A 75 3.94 -4.81 -11.74
C ILE A 75 2.93 -5.94 -11.90
N ALA A 76 1.66 -5.62 -12.15
CA ALA A 76 0.64 -6.62 -12.37
C ALA A 76 1.01 -7.52 -13.56
N GLU A 77 1.56 -6.93 -14.62
CA GLU A 77 2.04 -7.66 -15.79
C GLU A 77 3.26 -8.53 -15.49
N ILE A 78 4.28 -8.02 -14.78
CA ILE A 78 5.45 -8.82 -14.34
C ILE A 78 5.00 -9.98 -13.46
N TYR A 79 4.10 -9.73 -12.51
CA TYR A 79 3.57 -10.74 -11.62
C TYR A 79 2.81 -11.83 -12.41
N ASN A 80 2.01 -11.44 -13.40
CA ASN A 80 1.21 -12.37 -14.22
C ASN A 80 2.02 -13.09 -15.31
N LYS A 81 2.95 -12.40 -16.00
CA LYS A 81 3.73 -12.91 -17.13
C LYS A 81 5.08 -13.52 -16.74
N GLY A 82 5.52 -13.38 -15.50
CA GLY A 82 6.82 -13.84 -15.04
C GLY A 82 7.04 -15.35 -15.25
N ASN A 83 7.77 -15.70 -16.29
CA ASN A 83 8.39 -17.03 -16.50
C ASN A 83 9.60 -17.27 -15.55
N SER A 84 9.89 -16.35 -14.62
CA SER A 84 11.11 -16.32 -13.80
C SER A 84 10.87 -16.31 -12.30
N ILE A 85 9.62 -16.22 -11.83
CA ILE A 85 9.28 -16.30 -10.40
C ILE A 85 8.75 -17.71 -10.16
N SER A 86 9.35 -18.44 -9.22
CA SER A 86 8.87 -19.77 -8.88
C SER A 86 7.45 -19.71 -8.29
N GLU A 87 6.72 -20.81 -8.40
CA GLU A 87 5.36 -20.91 -7.84
C GLU A 87 5.35 -20.69 -6.31
N GLU A 88 6.45 -21.07 -5.65
CA GLU A 88 6.69 -20.89 -4.21
C GLU A 88 6.85 -19.41 -3.85
N GLU A 89 7.70 -18.66 -4.56
CA GLU A 89 7.87 -17.20 -4.35
C GLU A 89 6.58 -16.41 -4.64
N ARG A 90 5.79 -16.87 -5.63
CA ARG A 90 4.47 -16.29 -5.91
C ARG A 90 3.52 -16.48 -4.74
N GLU A 91 3.45 -17.69 -4.17
CA GLU A 91 2.54 -17.97 -3.06
C GLU A 91 2.98 -17.29 -1.76
N GLU A 92 4.29 -17.20 -1.48
CA GLU A 92 4.80 -16.41 -0.36
C GLU A 92 4.42 -14.92 -0.48
N SER A 93 4.50 -14.36 -1.68
CA SER A 93 4.10 -12.98 -1.95
C SER A 93 2.59 -12.79 -1.75
N LYS A 94 1.76 -13.75 -2.18
CA LYS A 94 0.31 -13.72 -1.89
C LYS A 94 0.03 -13.81 -0.40
N GLU A 95 0.74 -14.67 0.34
CA GLU A 95 0.58 -14.79 1.79
C GLU A 95 0.97 -13.51 2.52
N LYS A 96 2.01 -12.80 2.07
CA LYS A 96 2.36 -11.47 2.59
C LYS A 96 1.23 -10.46 2.35
N ILE A 97 0.65 -10.44 1.15
CA ILE A 97 -0.42 -9.51 0.78
C ILE A 97 -1.76 -9.86 1.44
N ARG A 98 -2.09 -11.16 1.59
CA ARG A 98 -3.32 -11.65 2.24
C ARG A 98 -3.50 -11.08 3.65
N LYS A 99 -2.40 -10.80 4.36
CA LYS A 99 -2.41 -10.14 5.70
C LYS A 99 -3.04 -8.75 5.70
N TYR A 100 -3.17 -8.10 4.54
CA TYR A 100 -3.75 -6.77 4.41
C TYR A 100 -5.18 -6.77 3.83
N ILE A 101 -5.66 -7.91 3.31
CA ILE A 101 -6.96 -8.03 2.62
C ILE A 101 -7.99 -8.81 3.46
N LEU A 102 -7.56 -9.55 4.49
CA LEU A 102 -8.42 -10.35 5.39
C LEU A 102 -8.70 -9.66 6.73
#